data_AF-A0A2B7ZMY3-F1
#
_entry.id   AF-A0A2B7ZMY3-F1
#
_cell.length_a   1.000
_cell.length_b   1.000
_cell.length_c   1.000
_cell.angle_alpha   90.00
_cell.angle_beta   90.00
_cell.angle_gamma   90.00
#
_symmetry.space_group_name_H-M   'P 1'
#
loop_
_entity.id
_entity.type
_entity.pdbx_description
1 polymer ?
#
loop_
_entity_poly.entity_id
_entity_poly.type
_entity_poly.pdbx_seq_one_letter_code
_entity_poly.pdbx_strand_id
1 'polypeptide(L)'
;MSLHESDKNQIIELIKSGQKLPKEFIYKLFAEEENVFLFWNGRKEGVSNVALPFHSIEHIDEPRKEGKKQGDAFEMFDARGRQLKGWTNKLIWGDNKLILSSLANGPMREEIEKEGGLKLIYIDPPFAVGADFGFSIEIAGETAEKKQSVIEEIAYRDTWGKGISSYLSMMHERLKLMRNLLAEDGSIYVHI
;
A
#
# COMPACT_ATOMS: atom_id res chain seq x y z
N MET A 1 27.01 -11.93 16.56
CA MET A 1 26.31 -13.23 16.61
C MET A 1 26.84 -14.04 17.79
N SER A 2 25.97 -14.54 18.69
CA SER A 2 26.36 -15.18 19.95
C SER A 2 26.15 -16.70 19.93
N LEU A 3 26.47 -17.36 18.81
CA LEU A 3 26.27 -18.80 18.63
C LEU A 3 27.55 -19.58 18.97
N HIS A 4 27.44 -20.56 19.88
CA HIS A 4 28.49 -21.54 20.12
C HIS A 4 28.51 -22.62 19.02
N GLU A 5 29.62 -23.35 18.89
CA GLU A 5 29.76 -24.42 17.87
C GLU A 5 28.69 -25.52 18.01
N SER A 6 28.27 -25.83 19.24
CA SER A 6 27.15 -26.75 19.49
C SER A 6 25.84 -26.23 18.92
N ASP A 7 25.56 -24.93 19.09
CA ASP A 7 24.34 -24.29 18.57
C ASP A 7 24.34 -24.34 17.03
N LYS A 8 25.49 -24.07 16.39
CA LYS A 8 25.63 -24.14 14.93
C LYS A 8 25.35 -25.54 14.39
N ASN A 9 25.93 -26.57 15.01
CA ASN A 9 25.74 -27.95 14.60
C ASN A 9 24.27 -28.38 14.74
N GLN A 10 23.62 -28.00 15.84
CA GLN A 10 22.21 -28.29 16.08
C GLN A 10 21.29 -27.58 15.07
N ILE A 11 21.56 -26.30 14.75
CA ILE A 11 20.83 -25.56 13.71
C ILE A 11 20.94 -26.29 12.36
N ILE A 12 22.16 -26.72 11.98
CA ILE A 12 22.41 -27.43 10.72
C ILE A 12 21.64 -28.76 10.67
N GLU A 13 21.62 -29.51 11.77
CA GLU A 13 20.92 -30.79 11.84
C GLU A 13 19.39 -30.62 11.74
N LEU A 14 18.82 -29.61 12.40
CA LEU A 14 17.40 -29.27 12.31
C LEU A 14 17.01 -28.90 10.88
N ILE A 15 17.85 -28.12 10.18
CA ILE A 15 17.63 -27.76 8.77
C ILE A 15 17.69 -29.01 7.88
N LYS A 16 18.69 -29.87 8.05
CA LYS A 16 18.85 -31.10 7.25
C LYS A 16 17.70 -32.09 7.45
N SER A 17 17.16 -32.17 8.67
CA SER A 17 16.03 -33.03 9.00
C SER A 17 14.66 -32.43 8.66
N GLY A 18 14.62 -31.20 8.14
CA GLY A 18 13.38 -30.48 7.82
C GLY A 18 12.55 -30.11 9.05
N GLN A 19 13.16 -30.07 10.23
CA GLN A 19 12.50 -29.72 11.48
C GLN A 19 12.44 -28.21 11.68
N LYS A 20 11.48 -27.75 12.49
CA LYS A 20 11.32 -26.33 12.81
C LYS A 20 12.47 -25.85 13.69
N LEU A 21 12.97 -24.65 13.42
CA LEU A 21 13.99 -24.03 14.25
C LEU A 21 13.38 -23.45 15.55
N PRO A 22 13.90 -23.81 16.74
CA PRO A 22 13.53 -23.17 18.00
C PRO A 22 13.77 -21.66 18.00
N LYS A 23 12.89 -20.90 18.68
CA LYS A 23 12.96 -19.43 18.74
C LYS A 23 14.23 -18.90 19.42
N GLU A 24 14.80 -19.64 20.35
CA GLU A 24 16.04 -19.30 21.05
C GLU A 24 17.24 -19.07 20.11
N PHE A 25 17.33 -19.82 19.01
CA PHE A 25 18.38 -19.63 18.01
C PHE A 25 18.23 -18.32 17.23
N ILE A 26 17.01 -17.82 17.06
CA ILE A 26 16.76 -16.53 16.40
C ILE A 26 17.45 -15.41 17.20
N TYR A 27 17.26 -15.38 18.52
CA TYR A 27 17.89 -14.35 19.36
C TYR A 27 19.43 -14.42 19.35
N LYS A 28 19.99 -15.63 19.34
CA LYS A 28 21.45 -15.84 19.26
C LYS A 28 22.04 -15.44 17.89
N LEU A 29 21.27 -15.60 16.82
CA LEU A 29 21.67 -15.19 15.46
C LEU A 29 21.84 -13.67 15.34
N PHE A 30 20.98 -12.89 16.02
CA PHE A 30 20.89 -11.43 15.89
C PHE A 30 21.36 -10.65 17.13
N ALA A 31 22.29 -11.23 17.92
CA ALA A 31 22.72 -10.75 19.24
C ALA A 31 23.48 -9.40 19.30
N GLU A 32 23.21 -8.44 18.41
CA GLU A 32 23.59 -7.04 18.63
C GLU A 32 22.45 -6.35 19.39
N GLU A 33 22.82 -5.71 20.50
CA GLU A 33 21.92 -5.11 21.48
C GLU A 33 21.02 -4.04 20.82
N GLU A 34 19.74 -4.04 21.19
CA GLU A 34 18.70 -3.04 20.87
C GLU A 34 17.91 -3.15 19.54
N ASN A 35 18.12 -4.18 18.72
CA ASN A 35 17.30 -4.31 17.50
C ASN A 35 15.95 -5.02 17.76
N VAL A 36 14.84 -4.27 17.70
CA VAL A 36 13.48 -4.83 17.67
C VAL A 36 13.11 -5.19 16.24
N PHE A 37 12.84 -6.47 16.00
CA PHE A 37 12.44 -6.97 14.69
C PHE A 37 10.99 -7.46 14.71
N LEU A 38 10.23 -7.07 13.68
CA LEU A 38 8.93 -7.68 13.37
C LEU A 38 9.11 -8.78 12.31
N PHE A 39 8.88 -10.03 12.70
CA PHE A 39 8.91 -11.19 11.81
C PHE A 39 7.51 -11.72 11.54
N TRP A 40 7.23 -12.08 10.28
CA TRP A 40 6.01 -12.77 9.89
C TRP A 40 6.27 -13.73 8.74
N ASN A 41 5.43 -14.76 8.62
CA ASN A 41 5.56 -15.76 7.58
C ASN A 41 5.26 -15.17 6.20
N GLY A 42 6.12 -15.44 5.23
CA GLY A 42 5.95 -14.92 3.86
C GLY A 42 6.45 -13.49 3.66
N ARG A 43 7.10 -12.87 4.65
CA ARG A 43 7.85 -11.62 4.46
C ARG A 43 8.85 -11.80 3.32
N LYS A 44 8.77 -10.93 2.32
CA LYS A 44 9.74 -10.83 1.23
C LYS A 44 10.41 -9.47 1.30
N GLU A 45 11.72 -9.45 1.09
CA GLU A 45 12.46 -8.19 0.98
C GLU A 45 12.43 -7.61 -0.44
N GLY A 46 12.30 -8.46 -1.45
CA GLY A 46 12.10 -8.01 -2.83
C GLY A 46 10.77 -7.29 -3.00
N VAL A 47 10.77 -6.27 -3.86
CA VAL A 47 9.60 -5.51 -4.26
C VAL A 47 9.32 -5.81 -5.73
N SER A 48 8.05 -5.83 -6.15
CA SER A 48 7.71 -5.94 -7.57
C SER A 48 8.39 -4.86 -8.40
N ASN A 49 9.00 -5.26 -9.52
CA ASN A 49 9.69 -4.41 -10.48
C ASN A 49 8.97 -4.38 -11.84
N VAL A 50 7.68 -4.72 -11.83
CA VAL A 50 6.84 -4.79 -13.02
C VAL A 50 6.56 -3.37 -13.53
N ALA A 51 6.75 -3.15 -14.82
CA ALA A 51 6.35 -1.93 -15.53
C ALA A 51 5.30 -2.29 -16.59
N LEU A 52 4.05 -1.91 -16.34
CA LEU A 52 2.92 -2.11 -17.24
C LEU A 52 2.43 -0.78 -17.80
N PRO A 53 1.93 -0.75 -19.05
CA PRO A 53 1.20 0.40 -19.56
C PRO A 53 -0.08 0.60 -18.76
N PHE A 54 -0.41 1.87 -18.46
CA PHE A 54 -1.68 2.19 -17.81
C PHE A 54 -2.80 2.13 -18.84
N HIS A 55 -3.80 1.26 -18.62
CA HIS A 55 -4.91 1.09 -19.56
C HIS A 55 -5.86 2.29 -19.57
N SER A 56 -6.03 2.97 -18.42
CA SER A 56 -6.92 4.13 -18.27
C SER A 56 -6.29 5.16 -17.33
N ILE A 57 -5.71 6.21 -17.90
CA ILE A 57 -5.35 7.43 -17.17
C ILE A 57 -6.36 8.49 -17.59
N GLU A 58 -7.26 8.85 -16.68
CA GLU A 58 -8.10 10.03 -16.87
C GLU A 58 -7.34 11.26 -16.37
N HIS A 59 -7.24 12.27 -17.24
CA HIS A 59 -6.69 13.57 -16.87
C HIS A 59 -7.83 14.41 -16.31
N ILE A 60 -7.79 14.69 -15.00
CA ILE A 60 -8.81 15.48 -14.31
C ILE A 60 -8.27 16.91 -14.16
N ASP A 61 -8.56 17.77 -15.11
CA ASP A 61 -8.15 19.18 -15.04
C ASP A 61 -9.35 20.12 -14.96
N GLU A 62 -9.47 20.82 -13.82
CA GLU A 62 -9.46 22.28 -13.75
C GLU A 62 -9.33 22.75 -12.28
N PRO A 63 -8.29 23.52 -11.91
CA PRO A 63 -8.33 24.32 -10.68
C PRO A 63 -9.31 25.49 -10.88
N ARG A 64 -10.41 25.51 -10.13
CA ARG A 64 -11.31 26.68 -10.07
C ARG A 64 -10.49 27.88 -9.59
N LYS A 65 -10.45 28.96 -10.37
CA LYS A 65 -9.95 30.27 -9.90
C LYS A 65 -10.76 30.68 -8.66
N GLU A 66 -10.15 30.68 -7.48
CA GLU A 66 -10.67 31.40 -6.33
C GLU A 66 -10.56 32.90 -6.62
N GLY A 67 -11.68 33.50 -7.02
CA GLY A 67 -11.80 34.93 -7.28
C GLY A 67 -12.07 35.24 -8.75
N LYS A 68 -13.33 35.59 -9.06
CA LYS A 68 -13.65 36.32 -10.29
C LYS A 68 -13.04 37.71 -10.19
N LYS A 69 -11.96 38.01 -10.93
CA LYS A 69 -11.63 39.40 -11.22
C LYS A 69 -12.69 39.96 -12.16
N GLN A 70 -13.25 41.09 -11.81
CA GLN A 70 -14.27 41.80 -12.58
C GLN A 70 -13.63 42.25 -13.91
N GLY A 71 -14.00 41.59 -15.02
CA GLY A 71 -13.48 41.92 -16.36
C GLY A 71 -13.44 40.77 -17.39
N ASP A 72 -13.60 39.52 -16.97
CA ASP A 72 -13.36 38.35 -17.83
C ASP A 72 -14.56 37.92 -18.70
N ALA A 73 -15.18 38.86 -19.42
CA ALA A 73 -16.26 38.54 -20.37
C ALA A 73 -15.77 37.66 -21.56
N PHE A 74 -14.45 37.61 -21.79
CA PHE A 74 -13.83 36.81 -22.85
C PHE A 74 -13.50 35.36 -22.42
N GLU A 75 -13.36 35.08 -21.12
CA GLU A 75 -13.15 33.72 -20.60
C GLU A 75 -14.43 32.87 -20.59
N MET A 76 -15.61 33.49 -20.72
CA MET A 76 -16.90 32.80 -20.67
C MET A 76 -17.20 31.96 -21.94
N PHE A 77 -16.41 32.11 -23.01
CA PHE A 77 -16.58 31.41 -24.28
C PHE A 77 -15.47 30.40 -24.60
N ASP A 78 -14.47 30.21 -23.73
CA ASP A 78 -13.45 29.17 -23.92
C ASP A 78 -13.97 27.83 -23.37
N ALA A 79 -14.60 27.03 -24.24
CA ALA A 79 -15.12 25.70 -23.91
C ALA A 79 -14.02 24.61 -23.81
N ARG A 80 -12.74 25.01 -23.85
CA ARG A 80 -11.60 24.11 -23.67
C ARG A 80 -11.14 24.27 -22.24
N GLY A 81 -11.38 23.24 -21.42
CA GLY A 81 -10.92 23.19 -20.03
C GLY A 81 -9.47 23.67 -19.94
N ARG A 82 -9.24 24.65 -19.08
CA ARG A 82 -7.97 25.37 -18.97
C ARG A 82 -6.94 24.52 -18.23
N GLN A 83 -6.32 23.61 -18.97
CA GLN A 83 -4.98 23.13 -18.63
C GLN A 83 -4.26 22.71 -19.92
N LEU A 84 -3.49 23.65 -20.47
CA LEU A 84 -2.92 23.52 -21.81
C LEU A 84 -1.44 23.06 -21.82
N LYS A 85 -0.72 23.09 -20.68
CA LYS A 85 0.71 22.68 -20.56
C LYS A 85 1.10 22.33 -19.11
N GLY A 86 1.91 21.28 -18.92
CA GLY A 86 2.55 20.94 -17.63
C GLY A 86 2.00 19.68 -16.95
N TRP A 87 2.33 19.49 -15.67
CA TRP A 87 1.80 18.42 -14.82
C TRP A 87 0.28 18.55 -14.66
N THR A 88 -0.42 17.40 -14.69
CA THR A 88 -1.89 17.32 -14.68
C THR A 88 -2.36 16.30 -13.66
N ASN A 89 -3.57 16.46 -13.12
CA ASN A 89 -4.07 15.46 -12.17
C ASN A 89 -4.45 14.20 -12.93
N LYS A 90 -4.15 13.04 -12.33
CA LYS A 90 -4.35 11.73 -12.95
C LYS A 90 -5.18 10.84 -12.05
N LEU A 91 -6.23 10.25 -12.62
CA LEU A 91 -6.96 9.14 -12.02
C LEU A 91 -6.57 7.86 -12.76
N ILE A 92 -6.05 6.89 -12.01
CA ILE A 92 -5.52 5.63 -12.55
C ILE A 92 -6.34 4.48 -11.95
N TRP A 93 -6.92 3.65 -12.81
CA TRP A 93 -7.73 2.50 -12.40
C TRP A 93 -6.97 1.18 -12.52
N GLY A 94 -6.97 0.35 -11.48
CA GLY A 94 -6.34 -0.97 -11.46
C GLY A 94 -5.86 -1.43 -10.08
N ASP A 95 -5.14 -2.56 -10.04
CA ASP A 95 -4.49 -3.05 -8.82
C ASP A 95 -3.37 -2.09 -8.38
N ASN A 96 -3.50 -1.56 -7.17
CA ASN A 96 -2.59 -0.55 -6.64
C ASN A 96 -1.13 -1.01 -6.56
N LYS A 97 -0.82 -2.29 -6.32
CA LYS A 97 0.56 -2.78 -6.29
C LYS A 97 1.18 -2.69 -7.67
N LEU A 98 0.46 -3.13 -8.69
CA LEU A 98 0.94 -3.07 -10.07
C LEU A 98 1.08 -1.62 -10.55
N ILE A 99 0.13 -0.76 -10.21
CA ILE A 99 0.20 0.67 -10.52
C ILE A 99 1.42 1.32 -9.86
N LEU A 100 1.60 1.13 -8.55
CA LEU A 100 2.75 1.67 -7.82
C LEU A 100 4.08 1.14 -8.39
N SER A 101 4.14 -0.13 -8.75
CA SER A 101 5.30 -0.73 -9.41
C SER A 101 5.57 -0.08 -10.77
N SER A 102 4.54 0.15 -11.59
CA SER A 102 4.68 0.84 -12.87
C SER A 102 5.06 2.30 -12.73
N LEU A 103 4.55 3.01 -11.72
CA LEU A 103 4.95 4.39 -11.43
C LEU A 103 6.41 4.46 -10.99
N ALA A 104 6.88 3.46 -10.25
CA ALA A 104 8.24 3.43 -9.71
C ALA A 104 9.29 3.01 -10.75
N ASN A 105 8.92 2.12 -11.69
CA ASN A 105 9.86 1.50 -12.63
C ASN A 105 9.58 1.82 -14.10
N GLY A 106 8.45 2.46 -14.40
CA GLY A 106 8.01 2.75 -15.76
C GLY A 106 8.30 4.18 -16.21
N PRO A 107 7.81 4.58 -17.40
CA PRO A 107 8.14 5.86 -18.02
C PRO A 107 7.70 7.08 -17.20
N MET A 108 6.62 6.95 -16.44
CA MET A 108 6.13 8.03 -15.57
C MET A 108 7.07 8.34 -14.39
N ARG A 109 8.02 7.45 -14.07
CA ARG A 109 9.00 7.70 -13.00
C ARG A 109 9.81 8.96 -13.29
N GLU A 110 10.31 9.09 -14.51
CA GLU A 110 11.11 10.25 -14.92
C GLU A 110 10.30 11.54 -14.90
N GLU A 111 9.01 11.49 -15.25
CA GLU A 111 8.11 12.63 -15.18
C GLU A 111 7.90 13.07 -13.73
N ILE A 112 7.64 12.12 -12.82
CA ILE A 112 7.51 12.37 -11.37
C ILE A 112 8.77 13.04 -10.83
N GLU A 113 9.96 12.53 -11.17
CA GLU A 113 11.23 13.07 -10.70
C GLU A 113 11.52 14.47 -11.27
N LYS A 114 11.20 14.71 -12.55
CA LYS A 114 11.36 16.04 -13.18
C LYS A 114 10.52 17.12 -12.51
N GLU A 115 9.35 16.75 -11.97
CA GLU A 115 8.49 17.65 -11.19
C GLU A 115 8.85 17.70 -9.70
N GLY A 116 9.98 17.10 -9.29
CA GLY A 116 10.50 17.17 -7.93
C GLY A 116 10.01 16.05 -6.98
N GLY A 117 9.40 15.00 -7.53
CA GLY A 117 8.95 13.81 -6.79
C GLY A 117 7.62 13.99 -6.05
N LEU A 118 7.08 12.89 -5.51
CA LEU A 118 5.86 12.95 -4.71
C LEU A 118 6.13 13.54 -3.32
N LYS A 119 5.55 14.70 -3.04
CA LYS A 119 5.70 15.39 -1.74
C LYS A 119 4.79 14.84 -0.64
N LEU A 120 3.64 14.28 -1.02
CA LEU A 120 2.66 13.77 -0.09
C LEU A 120 2.01 12.51 -0.65
N ILE A 121 1.95 11.46 0.17
CA ILE A 121 1.12 10.29 -0.06
C ILE A 121 0.15 10.16 1.10
N TYR A 122 -1.15 10.08 0.81
CA TYR A 122 -2.18 9.76 1.79
C TYR A 122 -2.81 8.43 1.42
N ILE A 123 -2.91 7.51 2.37
CA ILE A 123 -3.62 6.24 2.20
C ILE A 123 -4.51 5.93 3.39
N ASP A 124 -5.63 5.29 3.08
CA ASP A 124 -6.60 4.75 4.03
C ASP A 124 -6.79 3.26 3.70
N PRO A 125 -5.81 2.40 4.06
CA PRO A 125 -5.90 0.97 3.78
C PRO A 125 -7.00 0.31 4.62
N PRO A 126 -7.51 -0.87 4.21
CA PRO A 126 -8.43 -1.64 5.04
C PRO A 126 -7.85 -1.86 6.44
N PHE A 127 -8.65 -1.55 7.47
CA PHE A 127 -8.29 -1.82 8.86
C PHE A 127 -8.32 -3.33 9.08
N ALA A 128 -7.22 -3.91 9.56
CA ALA A 128 -7.08 -5.35 9.83
C ALA A 128 -7.84 -5.77 11.10
N VAL A 129 -9.12 -5.43 11.17
CA VAL A 129 -10.02 -5.54 12.33
C VAL A 129 -10.46 -6.98 12.63
N GLY A 130 -10.22 -7.93 11.73
CA GLY A 130 -10.55 -9.34 11.95
C GLY A 130 -12.05 -9.58 12.14
N ALA A 131 -12.90 -8.66 11.73
CA ALA A 131 -14.29 -8.62 12.13
C ALA A 131 -15.20 -9.12 11.00
N ASP A 132 -15.89 -10.23 11.25
CA ASP A 132 -17.16 -10.53 10.59
C ASP A 132 -18.13 -9.38 10.91
N PHE A 133 -18.31 -8.45 9.97
CA PHE A 133 -19.23 -7.31 10.12
C PHE A 133 -20.71 -7.69 9.86
N GLY A 134 -21.05 -8.98 10.00
CA GLY A 134 -22.45 -9.41 10.06
C GLY A 134 -23.02 -9.01 11.42
N PHE A 135 -23.99 -8.10 11.43
CA PHE A 135 -24.74 -7.77 12.65
C PHE A 135 -26.18 -8.24 12.51
N SER A 136 -26.66 -8.95 13.53
CA SER A 136 -28.08 -9.27 13.69
C SER A 136 -28.78 -8.09 14.34
N ILE A 137 -29.87 -7.63 13.73
CA ILE A 137 -30.72 -6.58 14.29
C ILE A 137 -32.06 -7.22 14.64
N GLU A 138 -32.50 -7.09 15.88
CA GLU A 138 -33.86 -7.44 16.27
C GLU A 138 -34.79 -6.25 15.98
N ILE A 139 -35.77 -6.47 15.11
CA ILE A 139 -36.83 -5.50 14.84
C ILE A 139 -38.16 -6.18 15.12
N ALA A 140 -38.91 -5.65 16.09
CA ALA A 140 -40.27 -6.12 16.41
C ALA A 140 -40.40 -7.63 16.72
N GLY A 141 -39.35 -8.24 17.29
CA GLY A 141 -39.35 -9.67 17.65
C GLY A 141 -38.88 -10.62 16.55
N GLU A 142 -38.51 -10.09 15.37
CA GLU A 142 -37.87 -10.86 14.30
C GLU A 142 -36.39 -10.49 14.19
N THR A 143 -35.53 -11.51 14.08
CA THR A 143 -34.09 -11.33 13.86
C THR A 143 -33.83 -11.15 12.37
N ALA A 144 -33.39 -9.96 11.96
CA ALA A 144 -32.95 -9.70 10.60
C ALA A 144 -31.41 -9.74 10.55
N GLU A 145 -30.86 -10.66 9.75
CA GLU A 145 -29.43 -10.71 9.46
C GLU A 145 -29.11 -9.85 8.24
N LYS A 146 -28.37 -8.74 8.44
CA LYS A 146 -27.80 -8.01 7.30
C LYS A 146 -26.53 -8.74 6.84
N LYS A 147 -26.63 -9.47 5.73
CA LYS A 147 -25.46 -9.98 5.02
C LYS A 147 -24.72 -8.85 4.31
N GLN A 148 -23.41 -8.96 4.26
CA GLN A 148 -22.54 -7.97 3.62
C GLN A 148 -22.88 -7.83 2.13
N SER A 149 -22.90 -6.60 1.62
CA SER A 149 -23.08 -6.36 0.18
C SER A 149 -21.83 -6.81 -0.60
N VAL A 150 -21.95 -7.11 -1.90
CA VAL A 150 -20.81 -7.54 -2.73
C VAL A 150 -19.68 -6.50 -2.76
N ILE A 151 -20.00 -5.20 -2.70
CA ILE A 151 -19.00 -4.13 -2.65
C ILE A 151 -18.30 -4.09 -1.30
N GLU A 152 -19.05 -4.24 -0.19
CA GLU A 152 -18.45 -4.36 1.14
C GLU A 152 -17.66 -5.67 1.27
N GLU A 153 -18.09 -6.76 0.64
CA GLU A 153 -17.35 -8.03 0.62
C GLU A 153 -16.06 -7.89 -0.21
N ILE A 154 -16.02 -7.10 -1.28
CA ILE A 154 -14.78 -6.85 -2.04
C ILE A 154 -13.85 -5.87 -1.29
N ALA A 155 -14.39 -4.85 -0.63
CA ALA A 155 -13.63 -3.84 0.10
C ALA A 155 -13.18 -4.31 1.50
N TYR A 156 -13.95 -5.20 2.13
CA TYR A 156 -13.77 -5.70 3.49
C TYR A 156 -13.86 -7.22 3.57
N ARG A 157 -13.56 -7.96 2.48
CA ARG A 157 -13.18 -9.37 2.64
C ARG A 157 -11.90 -9.38 3.43
N ASP A 158 -12.09 -9.48 4.73
CA ASP A 158 -11.11 -9.88 5.71
C ASP A 158 -10.76 -11.38 5.52
N THR A 159 -10.83 -11.89 4.28
CA THR A 159 -10.19 -13.14 3.88
C THR A 159 -8.69 -12.90 3.75
N TRP A 160 -8.06 -12.43 4.82
CA TRP A 160 -6.70 -12.86 5.12
C TRP A 160 -6.77 -14.35 5.38
N GLY A 161 -6.94 -15.18 4.35
CA GLY A 161 -6.99 -16.63 4.49
C GLY A 161 -5.72 -17.23 5.13
N LYS A 162 -4.71 -16.39 5.40
CA LYS A 162 -3.45 -16.67 6.09
C LYS A 162 -3.20 -15.76 7.33
N GLY A 163 -4.20 -15.04 7.81
CA GLY A 163 -4.17 -14.15 8.97
C GLY A 163 -3.32 -12.86 8.80
N ILE A 164 -2.97 -12.23 9.92
CA ILE A 164 -2.22 -10.94 9.98
C ILE A 164 -0.95 -10.92 9.13
N SER A 165 -0.28 -12.07 8.94
CA SER A 165 0.91 -12.19 8.09
C SER A 165 0.64 -11.81 6.62
N SER A 166 -0.56 -12.10 6.10
CA SER A 166 -0.94 -11.69 4.75
C SER A 166 -1.24 -10.19 4.64
N TYR A 167 -1.83 -9.58 5.67
CA TYR A 167 -2.00 -8.12 5.76
C TYR A 167 -0.66 -7.40 5.77
N LEU A 168 0.24 -7.83 6.67
CA LEU A 168 1.59 -7.28 6.75
C LEU A 168 2.33 -7.41 5.43
N SER A 169 2.18 -8.55 4.74
CA SER A 169 2.79 -8.74 3.41
C SER A 169 2.20 -7.80 2.35
N MET A 170 0.88 -7.61 2.36
CA MET A 170 0.19 -6.68 1.43
C MET A 170 0.65 -5.23 1.64
N MET A 171 0.67 -4.77 2.90
CA MET A 171 1.07 -3.42 3.28
C MET A 171 2.57 -3.19 3.06
N HIS A 172 3.42 -4.12 3.48
CA HIS A 172 4.88 -3.99 3.40
C HIS A 172 5.34 -3.74 1.96
N GLU A 173 4.85 -4.52 0.99
CA GLU A 173 5.25 -4.35 -0.41
C GLU A 173 4.83 -2.99 -0.97
N ARG A 174 3.61 -2.53 -0.64
CA ARG A 174 3.07 -1.23 -1.09
C ARG A 174 3.79 -0.06 -0.47
N LEU A 175 4.07 -0.12 0.83
CA LEU A 175 4.79 0.94 1.54
C LEU A 175 6.23 1.08 1.02
N LYS A 176 6.90 -0.02 0.67
CA LYS A 176 8.23 0.04 0.02
C LYS A 176 8.16 0.71 -1.35
N LEU A 177 7.15 0.40 -2.17
CA LEU A 177 6.94 1.07 -3.46
C LEU A 177 6.63 2.57 -3.29
N MET A 178 5.73 2.92 -2.37
CA MET A 178 5.39 4.31 -2.06
C MET A 178 6.60 5.09 -1.56
N ARG A 179 7.44 4.49 -0.70
CA ARG A 179 8.69 5.11 -0.25
C ARG A 179 9.64 5.38 -1.42
N ASN A 180 9.74 4.47 -2.38
CA ASN A 180 10.57 4.68 -3.57
C ASN A 180 10.05 5.85 -4.44
N LEU A 181 8.74 6.07 -4.45
CA LEU A 181 8.08 7.15 -5.18
C LEU A 181 8.16 8.52 -4.48
N LEU A 182 8.36 8.52 -3.18
CA LEU A 182 8.40 9.73 -2.36
C LEU A 182 9.67 10.55 -2.65
N ALA A 183 9.54 11.87 -2.67
CA ALA A 183 10.70 12.77 -2.62
C ALA A 183 11.44 12.63 -1.28
N GLU A 184 12.71 13.05 -1.23
CA GLU A 184 13.53 13.00 0.01
C GLU A 184 12.91 13.79 1.17
N ASP A 185 12.24 14.90 0.85
CA ASP A 185 11.51 15.79 1.75
C ASP A 185 9.99 15.51 1.80
N GLY A 186 9.55 14.41 1.18
CA GLY A 186 8.14 14.03 1.15
C GLY A 186 7.67 13.36 2.43
N SER A 187 6.35 13.27 2.58
CA SER A 187 5.71 12.64 3.74
C SER A 187 4.61 11.66 3.33
N ILE A 188 4.39 10.65 4.17
CA ILE A 188 3.29 9.69 4.02
C ILE A 188 2.42 9.70 5.26
N TYR A 189 1.11 9.77 5.05
CA TYR A 189 0.08 9.68 6.08
C TYR A 189 -0.72 8.42 5.84
N VAL A 190 -0.80 7.58 6.86
CA VAL A 190 -1.52 6.31 6.83
C VAL A 190 -2.60 6.37 7.89
N HIS A 191 -3.86 6.24 7.48
CA HIS A 191 -4.97 6.08 8.41
C HIS A 191 -5.03 4.61 8.86
N ILE A 192 -4.99 4.37 10.17
CA ILE A 192 -5.01 3.02 10.76
C ILE A 192 -5.67 3.05 12.14
#